data_AF-A0A348UJA3-F1
#
_entry.id   AF-A0A348UJA3-F1
#
_cell.length_a   1.000
_cell.length_b   1.000
_cell.length_c   1.000
_cell.angle_alpha   90.00
_cell.angle_beta   90.00
_cell.angle_gamma   90.00
#
_symmetry.space_group_name_H-M   'P 1'
#
loop_
_entity.id
_entity.type
_entity.pdbx_description
1 polymer ?
#
loop_
_entity_poly.entity_id
_entity_poly.type
_entity_poly.pdbx_seq_one_letter_code
_entity_poly.pdbx_strand_id
1 'polypeptide(L)'
;MLELSNHELRVDILDPVADQSRFGVRYCTGGYIYQVSDRRHGPLLSGPTFPDSFNWFDGQGIPDAFNLGPLLSPSEPGRALIIGIGDCDLTTRAVLS
;
A
#
# COMPACT_ATOMS: atom_id res chain seq x y z
N MET A 1 3.28 7.41 10.12
CA MET A 1 2.17 6.44 10.00
C MET A 1 0.98 7.02 10.74
N LEU A 2 -0.17 7.03 10.08
CA LEU A 2 -1.45 7.47 10.59
C LEU A 2 -2.28 6.25 11.00
N GLU A 3 -3.08 6.41 12.03
CA GLU A 3 -4.01 5.39 12.51
C GLU A 3 -5.43 5.92 12.41
N LEU A 4 -6.31 5.15 11.75
CA LEU A 4 -7.76 5.37 11.75
C LEU A 4 -8.42 4.19 12.46
N SER A 5 -9.29 4.47 13.44
CA SER A 5 -9.96 3.40 14.18
C SER A 5 -11.41 3.72 14.51
N ASN A 6 -12.19 2.67 14.65
CA ASN A 6 -13.53 2.71 15.22
C ASN A 6 -13.69 1.58 16.27
N HIS A 7 -14.91 1.28 16.69
CA HIS A 7 -15.19 0.26 17.70
C HIS A 7 -14.82 -1.17 17.27
N GLU A 8 -14.74 -1.45 15.96
CA GLU A 8 -14.52 -2.77 15.39
C GLU A 8 -13.14 -2.89 14.72
N LEU A 9 -12.77 -1.89 13.92
CA LEU A 9 -11.62 -1.95 13.03
C LEU A 9 -10.58 -0.87 13.37
N ARG A 10 -9.32 -1.25 13.18
CA ARG A 10 -8.14 -0.37 13.17
C ARG A 10 -7.44 -0.51 11.83
N VAL A 11 -7.12 0.63 11.22
CA VAL A 11 -6.43 0.73 9.93
C VAL A 11 -5.14 1.51 10.14
N ASP A 12 -4.02 0.85 9.85
CA ASP A 12 -2.69 1.46 9.86
C ASP A 12 -2.37 1.97 8.45
N ILE A 13 -2.07 3.27 8.30
CA ILE A 13 -1.83 3.93 7.02
C ILE A 13 -0.47 4.61 7.01
N LEU A 14 0.40 4.35 6.03
CA LEU A 14 1.59 5.18 5.85
C LEU A 14 1.20 6.57 5.37
N ASP A 15 1.78 7.57 6.02
CA ASP A 15 1.58 8.98 5.72
C ASP A 15 2.29 9.34 4.39
N PRO A 16 1.56 9.91 3.41
CA PRO A 16 2.10 10.28 2.09
C PRO A 16 3.26 11.28 2.12
N VAL A 17 3.41 12.04 3.21
CA VAL A 17 4.47 13.03 3.40
C VAL A 17 5.52 12.52 4.37
N ALA A 18 5.10 12.06 5.55
CA ALA A 18 6.04 11.73 6.62
C ALA A 18 6.72 10.35 6.45
N ASP A 19 6.12 9.41 5.70
CA ASP A 19 6.65 8.05 5.53
C ASP A 19 7.22 7.77 4.13
N GLN A 20 7.49 8.78 3.30
CA GLN A 20 7.95 8.59 1.90
C GLN A 20 9.17 7.67 1.75
N SER A 21 10.09 7.68 2.71
CA SER A 21 11.26 6.78 2.72
C SER A 21 10.92 5.29 2.80
N ARG A 22 9.68 4.94 3.13
CA ARG A 22 9.18 3.56 3.22
C ARG A 22 8.44 3.13 1.95
N PHE A 23 8.26 4.03 0.98
CA PHE A 23 7.58 3.73 -0.27
C PHE A 23 8.50 3.03 -1.26
N GLY A 24 7.90 2.30 -2.19
CA GLY A 24 8.56 1.69 -3.34
C GLY A 24 7.53 1.53 -4.45
N VAL A 25 7.95 1.14 -5.66
CA VAL A 25 7.05 1.08 -6.84
C VAL A 25 5.89 0.11 -6.77
N ARG A 26 5.79 -0.67 -5.71
CA ARG A 26 4.62 -1.49 -5.43
C ARG A 26 3.54 -0.75 -4.62
N TYR A 27 3.82 0.41 -3.99
CA TYR A 27 2.93 1.07 -3.01
C TYR A 27 2.91 2.60 -3.07
N CYS A 28 1.82 3.16 -2.53
CA CYS A 28 1.32 4.52 -2.74
C CYS A 28 2.22 5.65 -2.29
N THR A 29 2.31 6.68 -3.12
CA THR A 29 2.61 8.07 -2.71
C THR A 29 1.45 8.77 -2.00
N GLY A 30 0.20 8.35 -2.22
CA GLY A 30 -1.01 9.02 -1.71
C GLY A 30 -1.51 8.54 -0.34
N GLY A 31 -0.79 7.60 0.29
CA GLY A 31 -1.17 6.95 1.54
C GLY A 31 -1.41 5.45 1.35
N TYR A 32 -0.80 4.64 2.21
CA TYR A 32 -0.73 3.18 2.04
C TYR A 32 -1.32 2.45 3.23
N ILE A 33 -2.44 1.72 3.04
CA ILE A 33 -2.99 0.87 4.11
C ILE A 33 -2.06 -0.32 4.31
N TYR A 34 -1.36 -0.29 5.44
CA TYR A 34 -0.40 -1.31 5.84
C TYR A 34 -1.09 -2.56 6.40
N GLN A 35 -2.05 -2.37 7.30
CA GLN A 35 -2.76 -3.46 7.98
C GLN A 35 -4.18 -3.02 8.35
N VAL A 36 -5.10 -3.98 8.37
CA VAL A 36 -6.44 -3.83 8.95
C VAL A 36 -6.57 -4.88 10.05
N SER A 37 -6.88 -4.43 11.25
CA SER A 37 -7.10 -5.31 12.40
C SER A 37 -8.53 -5.22 12.88
N ASP A 38 -9.13 -6.36 13.15
CA ASP A 38 -10.37 -6.46 13.91
C ASP A 38 -10.06 -6.57 15.40
N ARG A 39 -10.85 -5.90 16.23
CA ARG A 39 -10.61 -5.84 17.67
C ARG A 39 -10.74 -7.19 18.39
N ARG A 40 -11.57 -8.10 17.86
CA ARG A 40 -11.80 -9.44 18.43
C ARG A 40 -10.92 -10.50 17.77
N HIS A 41 -10.68 -10.37 16.48
CA HIS A 41 -10.06 -11.39 15.64
C HIS A 41 -8.60 -11.09 15.28
N GLY A 42 -8.11 -9.87 15.57
CA GLY A 42 -6.74 -9.46 15.32
C GLY A 42 -6.49 -9.07 13.85
N PRO A 43 -5.25 -9.20 13.36
CA PRO A 43 -4.90 -8.87 11.98
C PRO A 43 -5.76 -9.63 10.98
N LEU A 44 -6.43 -8.91 10.07
CA LEU A 44 -7.29 -9.51 9.06
C LEU A 44 -6.55 -9.87 7.77
N LEU A 45 -5.29 -9.43 7.66
CA LEU A 45 -4.48 -9.62 6.48
C LEU A 45 -3.15 -10.26 6.86
N SER A 46 -2.67 -11.16 5.99
CA SER A 46 -1.43 -11.89 6.17
C SER A 46 -0.61 -11.79 4.89
N GLY A 47 0.35 -10.86 4.89
CA GLY A 47 1.33 -10.76 3.82
C GLY A 47 2.25 -11.98 3.78
N PRO A 48 3.08 -12.13 2.73
CA PRO A 48 3.94 -13.30 2.52
C PRO A 48 4.93 -13.58 3.66
N THR A 49 5.20 -12.59 4.51
CA THR A 49 6.14 -12.69 5.63
C THR A 49 5.47 -12.64 7.00
N PHE A 50 4.15 -12.57 7.06
CA PHE A 50 3.40 -12.53 8.33
C PHE A 50 3.24 -13.92 8.96
N PRO A 51 3.30 -14.06 10.30
CA PRO A 51 3.70 -13.06 11.30
C PRO A 51 5.21 -13.01 11.53
N ASP A 52 5.96 -13.89 10.87
CA ASP A 52 7.32 -14.28 11.24
C ASP A 52 8.38 -13.20 10.96
N SER A 53 8.12 -12.31 10.01
CA SER A 53 9.06 -11.30 9.53
C SER A 53 8.32 -10.00 9.24
N PHE A 54 8.58 -8.97 10.05
CA PHE A 54 8.11 -7.63 9.76
C PHE A 54 8.84 -7.03 8.55
N ASN A 55 8.09 -6.61 7.53
CA ASN A 55 8.60 -5.66 6.54
C ASN A 55 7.48 -4.71 6.07
N TRP A 56 7.90 -3.53 5.62
CA TRP A 56 7.01 -2.53 5.00
C TRP A 56 6.76 -2.83 3.52
N PHE A 57 7.67 -3.58 2.88
CA PHE A 57 7.74 -3.79 1.45
C PHE A 57 6.77 -4.84 0.90
N ASP A 58 6.17 -5.70 1.69
CA ASP A 58 5.17 -6.64 1.19
C ASP A 58 3.76 -6.22 1.63
N GLY A 59 3.69 -5.22 2.52
CA GLY A 59 2.50 -4.94 3.31
C GLY A 59 1.99 -6.20 3.99
N GLN A 60 0.68 -6.22 4.19
CA GLN A 60 -0.03 -7.40 4.68
C GLN A 60 -0.88 -8.04 3.58
N GLY A 61 -0.46 -7.95 2.31
CA GLY A 61 -1.13 -8.61 1.18
C GLY A 61 -2.26 -7.82 0.50
N ILE A 62 -2.64 -6.64 1.02
CA ILE A 62 -3.54 -5.67 0.36
C ILE A 62 -3.14 -5.34 -1.08
N PRO A 63 -1.87 -5.07 -1.38
CA PRO A 63 -1.49 -4.63 -2.72
C PRO A 63 -1.70 -5.72 -3.76
N ASP A 64 -1.44 -6.97 -3.38
CA ASP A 64 -1.72 -8.12 -4.22
C ASP A 64 -3.21 -8.39 -4.34
N ALA A 65 -4.01 -8.08 -3.31
CA ALA A 65 -5.47 -8.17 -3.37
C ALA A 65 -6.12 -7.10 -4.28
N PHE A 66 -5.50 -5.93 -4.43
CA PHE A 66 -5.97 -4.83 -5.27
C PHE A 66 -5.24 -4.70 -6.62
N ASN A 67 -4.28 -5.57 -6.95
CA ASN A 67 -3.48 -5.50 -8.18
C ASN A 67 -4.22 -5.94 -9.47
N LEU A 68 -5.48 -6.39 -9.36
CA LEU A 68 -6.18 -7.10 -10.44
C LEU A 68 -6.46 -6.28 -11.72
N GLY A 69 -6.11 -4.99 -11.75
CA GLY A 69 -6.13 -4.21 -12.99
C GLY A 69 -5.63 -2.78 -12.82
N PRO A 70 -4.41 -2.45 -13.27
CA PRO A 70 -4.03 -1.05 -13.46
C PRO A 70 -5.00 -0.32 -14.40
N LEU A 71 -5.43 0.90 -14.04
CA LEU A 71 -6.14 1.79 -14.95
C LEU A 71 -5.12 2.44 -15.88
N LEU A 72 -5.01 1.92 -17.10
CA LEU A 72 -4.05 2.40 -18.09
C LEU A 72 -4.44 3.80 -18.60
N SER A 73 -3.46 4.71 -18.68
CA SER A 73 -3.65 6.01 -19.30
C SER A 73 -3.64 5.87 -20.84
N PRO A 74 -4.71 6.23 -21.55
CA PRO A 74 -4.73 6.17 -23.01
C PRO A 74 -3.77 7.19 -23.66
N SER A 75 -3.50 8.30 -22.98
CA SER A 75 -2.68 9.41 -23.48
C SER A 75 -1.20 9.27 -23.14
N GLU A 76 -0.84 8.40 -22.20
CA GLU A 76 0.54 8.22 -21.73
C GLU A 76 0.91 6.73 -21.72
N PRO A 77 1.33 6.18 -22.88
CA PRO A 77 1.71 4.78 -22.99
C PRO A 77 2.83 4.44 -21.98
N GLY A 78 2.58 3.44 -21.14
CA GLY A 78 3.49 3.02 -20.07
C GLY A 78 3.16 3.59 -18.69
N ARG A 79 2.18 4.50 -18.58
CA ARG A 79 1.64 4.97 -17.30
C ARG A 79 0.32 4.29 -16.94
N ALA A 80 0.16 3.98 -15.67
CA ALA A 80 -1.06 3.38 -15.15
C ALA A 80 -1.35 3.87 -13.72
N LEU A 81 -2.62 3.99 -13.38
CA LEU A 81 -3.06 4.22 -12.01
C LEU A 81 -3.37 2.88 -11.36
N ILE A 82 -2.63 2.53 -10.32
CA ILE A 82 -2.92 1.38 -9.49
C ILE A 82 -3.47 1.90 -8.17
N ILE A 83 -4.57 1.32 -7.72
CA ILE A 83 -5.19 1.65 -6.44
C ILE A 83 -4.13 1.45 -5.36
N GLY A 84 -3.79 2.52 -4.66
CA GLY A 84 -2.76 2.47 -3.63
C GLY A 84 -1.31 2.52 -4.14
N ILE A 85 -1.00 3.10 -5.33
CA ILE A 85 0.39 3.29 -5.81
C ILE A 85 0.74 4.74 -6.25
N GLY A 86 -0.19 5.56 -6.74
CA GLY A 86 0.17 6.91 -7.25
C GLY A 86 0.99 6.86 -8.55
N ASP A 87 1.64 7.96 -8.96
CA ASP A 87 2.47 8.01 -10.20
C ASP A 87 3.89 7.48 -9.91
N CYS A 88 4.36 6.52 -10.71
CA CYS A 88 5.62 5.82 -10.50
C CYS A 88 6.43 5.68 -11.78
N ASP A 89 7.75 5.76 -11.66
CA ASP A 89 8.69 5.37 -12.70
C ASP A 89 9.12 3.90 -12.49
N LEU A 90 8.65 3.04 -13.40
CA LEU A 90 8.93 1.60 -13.38
C LEU A 90 10.38 1.27 -13.76
N THR A 91 11.08 2.17 -14.46
CA THR A 91 12.47 1.99 -14.89
C THR A 91 13.41 2.25 -13.73
N THR A 92 13.25 3.39 -13.06
CA THR A 92 14.09 3.78 -11.92
C THR A 92 13.61 3.20 -10.60
N ARG A 93 12.42 2.57 -10.60
CA ARG A 93 11.76 2.04 -9.42
C ARG A 93 11.55 3.13 -8.35
N ALA A 94 11.10 4.32 -8.77
CA ALA A 94 10.84 5.45 -7.90
C ALA A 94 9.39 5.93 -7.98
N VAL A 95 8.89 6.50 -6.89
CA VAL A 95 7.57 7.16 -6.86
C VAL A 95 7.74 8.64 -7.18
N LEU A 96 6.88 9.20 -8.03
CA LEU A 96 7.00 10.56 -8.57
C LEU A 96 6.04 11.55 -7.92
N SER A 97 4.78 11.14 -7.68
CA SER A 97 3.74 11.97 -7.03
C SER A 97 2.57 11.15 -6.52
#